data_AF-M4SUU3-F1
#
_entry.id   AF-M4SUU3-F1
#
_cell.length_a   1.000
_cell.length_b   1.000
_cell.length_c   1.000
_cell.angle_alpha   90.00
_cell.angle_beta   90.00
_cell.angle_gamma   90.00
#
_symmetry.space_group_name_H-M   'P 1'
#
loop_
_entity.id
_entity.type
_entity.pdbx_description
1 polymer ?
#
loop_
_entity_poly.entity_id
_entity_poly.type
_entity_poly.pdbx_seq_one_letter_code
_entity_poly.pdbx_strand_id
1 'polypeptide(L)'
;RIATLKTHGAFQAECAADFQPLCMFAALEDTTPKAAEIEEVPDAEIQDIRTMNMSAAAADWQKLFAANGKDLKWADVSKGATAEPYQTHWASTFDGWVADRKRLDETKGGQKWLDLNPPPKTQKGREAATEKLNKTLDSILKLKASYDRARTEVMTTFPAQAKSKVLQALYGEGATEAKLTTDKTIAHASTYASACGANGGLSVYGDIMCICGDTSSANSAVCTNTNINLKWDSAVDDTSIAAAKAKCTIKTKTPYTAKTLLNLIATLSSRLRHEAKANALQTYLGKTSAQRCDGGGNAACVIYTKYFNAAKDTAGAETIPWISRIAAAAKLLEQAEAQAGEANSMRRKTETLIQNAKAAYKSKRYDFEAAPNMGPQTETKDSRTLANKCEKHHASPDNCTKAECDYDTENKKCKPKPGSESTAAGAQDQAGGADTGTSTGCARHGNDKTACENDKAGDKQNCAWRKWKDNEDETEKEKC
;
A
#
# COMPACT_ATOMS: atom_id res chain seq x y z
N ARG A 1 -19.53 19.68 76.28
CA ARG A 1 -19.42 20.34 74.96
C ARG A 1 -19.14 19.25 73.94
N ILE A 2 -20.16 18.86 73.16
CA ILE A 2 -20.03 17.87 72.09
C ILE A 2 -19.33 18.60 70.93
N ALA A 3 -18.08 18.24 70.66
CA ALA A 3 -17.42 18.69 69.44
C ALA A 3 -18.07 17.94 68.28
N THR A 4 -18.88 18.65 67.51
CA THR A 4 -19.45 18.18 66.23
C THR A 4 -18.28 17.77 65.34
N LEU A 5 -18.10 16.47 65.15
CA LEU A 5 -17.22 15.92 64.11
C LEU A 5 -17.72 16.47 62.78
N LYS A 6 -16.99 17.43 62.20
CA LYS A 6 -17.19 17.85 60.81
C LYS A 6 -17.07 16.60 59.96
N THR A 7 -18.15 16.28 59.24
CA THR A 7 -18.20 15.19 58.28
C THR A 7 -17.16 15.46 57.21
N HIS A 8 -16.06 14.70 57.26
CA HIS A 8 -15.14 14.58 56.13
C HIS A 8 -15.96 14.07 54.95
N GLY A 9 -15.69 14.52 53.72
CA GLY A 9 -16.43 14.13 52.51
C GLY A 9 -16.74 12.64 52.49
N ALA A 10 -17.98 12.30 52.84
CA ALA A 10 -18.42 10.93 52.95
C ALA A 10 -18.49 10.33 51.54
N PHE A 11 -18.32 9.00 51.45
CA PHE A 11 -18.44 8.26 50.21
C PHE A 11 -19.73 8.60 49.45
N GLN A 12 -19.62 8.84 48.15
CA GLN A 12 -20.73 9.14 47.25
C GLN A 12 -20.75 8.14 46.10
N ALA A 13 -21.85 7.40 45.99
CA ALA A 13 -22.01 6.34 44.99
C ALA A 13 -21.92 6.90 43.56
N GLU A 14 -22.46 8.10 43.34
CA GLU A 14 -22.45 8.78 42.04
C GLU A 14 -21.03 9.12 41.58
N CYS A 15 -20.21 9.64 42.50
CA CYS A 15 -18.80 9.96 42.26
C CYS A 15 -17.95 8.70 42.07
N ALA A 16 -18.18 7.68 42.89
CA ALA A 16 -17.47 6.40 42.76
C ALA A 16 -17.78 5.70 41.42
N ALA A 17 -19.03 5.76 40.97
CA ALA A 17 -19.43 5.16 39.71
C ALA A 17 -18.89 5.90 38.48
N ASP A 18 -18.64 7.21 38.58
CA ASP A 18 -18.00 7.99 37.50
C ASP A 18 -16.47 7.94 37.54
N PHE A 19 -15.89 7.71 38.72
CA PHE A 19 -14.45 7.53 38.90
C PHE A 19 -13.92 6.32 38.12
N GLN A 20 -14.68 5.23 38.04
CA GLN A 20 -14.25 4.02 37.32
C GLN A 20 -14.00 4.27 35.82
N PRO A 21 -14.93 4.86 35.04
CA PRO A 21 -14.66 5.27 33.66
C PRO A 21 -13.44 6.19 33.52
N LEU A 22 -13.27 7.18 34.39
CA LEU A 22 -12.09 8.07 34.35
C LEU A 22 -10.78 7.29 34.58
N CYS A 23 -10.78 6.31 35.48
CA CYS A 23 -9.65 5.40 35.66
C CYS A 23 -9.38 4.51 34.44
N MET A 24 -10.39 4.15 33.65
CA MET A 24 -10.17 3.42 32.39
C MET A 24 -9.41 4.28 31.37
N PHE A 25 -9.65 5.59 31.32
CA PHE A 25 -8.83 6.51 30.51
C PHE A 25 -7.43 6.67 31.10
N ALA A 26 -7.31 6.85 32.42
CA ALA A 26 -6.01 6.96 33.10
C ALA A 26 -5.11 5.74 32.80
N ALA A 27 -5.69 4.54 32.73
CA ALA A 27 -4.97 3.32 32.39
C ALA A 27 -4.35 3.32 30.97
N LEU A 28 -4.79 4.19 30.05
CA LEU A 28 -4.17 4.37 28.73
C LEU A 28 -2.74 4.91 28.81
N GLU A 29 -2.34 5.48 29.94
CA GLU A 29 -0.97 5.92 30.22
C GLU A 29 0.03 4.76 30.18
N ASP A 30 -0.36 3.61 30.74
CA ASP A 30 0.49 2.44 30.94
C ASP A 30 0.59 1.51 29.71
N THR A 31 -0.10 1.86 28.62
CA THR A 31 -0.17 1.07 27.39
C THR A 31 0.12 1.93 26.16
N THR A 32 0.39 1.29 25.02
CA THR A 32 0.68 1.95 23.75
C THR A 32 -0.48 1.80 22.78
N PRO A 33 -0.63 2.69 21.79
CA PRO A 33 -1.54 2.43 20.68
C PRO A 33 -1.10 1.17 19.93
N LYS A 34 -2.07 0.39 19.44
CA LYS A 34 -1.78 -0.72 18.52
C LYS A 34 -1.34 -0.13 17.18
N ALA A 35 -0.12 -0.44 16.73
CA ALA A 35 0.30 -0.14 15.37
C ALA A 35 -0.51 -1.02 14.39
N ALA A 36 -0.91 -0.44 13.25
CA ALA A 36 -1.56 -1.23 12.20
C ALA A 36 -0.55 -2.16 11.54
N GLU A 37 -1.00 -3.32 11.09
CA GLU A 37 -0.13 -4.35 10.52
C GLU A 37 0.08 -4.10 9.02
N ILE A 38 1.34 -4.07 8.58
CA ILE A 38 1.73 -3.92 7.18
C ILE A 38 2.63 -5.09 6.80
N GLU A 39 2.33 -5.72 5.68
CA GLU A 39 3.14 -6.78 5.10
C GLU A 39 4.40 -6.20 4.44
N GLU A 40 5.54 -6.83 4.65
CA GLU A 40 6.81 -6.38 4.09
C GLU A 40 6.87 -6.51 2.56
N VAL A 41 7.51 -5.54 1.92
CA VAL A 41 7.83 -5.63 0.50
C VAL A 41 8.98 -6.63 0.30
N PRO A 42 8.91 -7.48 -0.74
CA PRO A 42 9.96 -8.48 -1.01
C PRO A 42 11.24 -7.84 -1.59
N ASP A 43 12.06 -7.26 -0.70
CA ASP A 43 13.26 -6.51 -1.07
C ASP A 43 14.31 -7.37 -1.80
N ALA A 44 14.44 -8.64 -1.44
CA ALA A 44 15.35 -9.56 -2.10
C ALA A 44 14.97 -9.79 -3.58
N GLU A 45 13.67 -9.82 -3.87
CA GLU A 45 13.13 -10.01 -5.20
C GLU A 45 13.22 -8.73 -6.03
N ILE A 46 13.06 -7.56 -5.41
CA ILE A 46 13.38 -6.28 -6.06
C ILE A 46 14.87 -6.27 -6.44
N GLN A 47 15.74 -6.71 -5.55
CA GLN A 47 17.18 -6.83 -5.83
C GLN A 47 17.48 -7.81 -6.98
N ASP A 48 16.73 -8.91 -7.08
CA ASP A 48 16.80 -9.80 -8.24
C ASP A 48 16.42 -9.09 -9.54
N ILE A 49 15.35 -8.29 -9.56
CA ILE A 49 14.96 -7.53 -10.77
C ILE A 49 16.04 -6.53 -11.17
N ARG A 50 16.63 -5.83 -10.20
CA ARG A 50 17.76 -4.91 -10.45
C ARG A 50 18.94 -5.64 -11.09
N THR A 51 19.26 -6.82 -10.55
CA THR A 51 20.36 -7.67 -11.03
C THR A 51 20.07 -8.22 -12.44
N MET A 52 18.83 -8.63 -12.72
CA MET A 52 18.37 -9.04 -14.06
C MET A 52 18.45 -7.89 -15.07
N ASN A 53 18.13 -6.66 -14.64
CA ASN A 53 18.26 -5.48 -15.49
C ASN A 53 19.73 -5.20 -15.85
N MET A 54 20.63 -5.33 -14.87
CA MET A 54 22.08 -5.20 -15.08
C MET A 54 22.63 -6.27 -16.04
N SER A 55 22.21 -7.54 -15.90
CA SER A 55 22.70 -8.62 -16.77
C SER A 55 22.18 -8.55 -18.21
N ALA A 56 20.96 -8.03 -18.40
CA ALA A 56 20.36 -7.87 -19.74
C ALA A 56 20.92 -6.66 -20.52
N ALA A 57 21.50 -5.68 -19.82
CA ALA A 57 22.04 -4.47 -20.43
C ALA A 57 23.22 -4.74 -21.39
N ALA A 58 23.53 -3.78 -22.25
CA ALA A 58 24.66 -3.88 -23.19
C ALA A 58 26.00 -4.05 -22.45
N ALA A 59 26.90 -4.87 -23.01
CA ALA A 59 28.18 -5.20 -22.36
C ALA A 59 29.03 -3.94 -22.04
N ASP A 60 29.03 -2.95 -22.92
CA ASP A 60 29.77 -1.71 -22.69
C ASP A 60 29.18 -0.86 -21.56
N TRP A 61 27.86 -0.92 -21.36
CA TRP A 61 27.21 -0.29 -20.21
C TRP A 61 27.55 -1.02 -18.91
N GLN A 62 27.52 -2.35 -18.90
CA GLN A 62 27.90 -3.15 -17.72
C GLN A 62 29.35 -2.90 -17.29
N LYS A 63 30.27 -2.69 -18.24
CA LYS A 63 31.69 -2.39 -17.97
C LYS A 63 31.90 -1.10 -17.19
N LEU A 64 30.98 -0.13 -17.28
CA LEU A 64 31.05 1.13 -16.52
C LEU A 64 31.01 0.89 -15.00
N PHE A 65 30.40 -0.21 -14.57
CA PHE A 65 30.22 -0.57 -13.16
C PHE A 65 31.10 -1.75 -12.73
N ALA A 66 31.94 -2.25 -13.63
CA ALA A 66 32.87 -3.34 -13.34
C ALA A 66 34.03 -2.80 -12.51
N ALA A 67 34.02 -3.11 -11.22
CA ALA A 67 34.91 -2.44 -10.29
C ALA A 67 36.29 -3.10 -10.14
N ASN A 68 36.67 -4.08 -10.97
CA ASN A 68 37.97 -4.78 -10.94
C ASN A 68 38.47 -5.13 -9.52
N GLY A 69 37.56 -5.48 -8.60
CA GLY A 69 37.88 -5.80 -7.20
C GLY A 69 37.93 -4.62 -6.21
N LYS A 70 37.59 -3.39 -6.61
CA LYS A 70 37.37 -2.23 -5.72
C LYS A 70 35.88 -1.98 -5.50
N ASP A 71 35.48 -1.24 -4.47
CA ASP A 71 34.11 -0.73 -4.34
C ASP A 71 34.03 0.64 -5.03
N LEU A 72 33.70 0.64 -6.33
CA LEU A 72 33.53 1.87 -7.12
C LEU A 72 32.34 2.67 -6.59
N LYS A 73 32.53 3.97 -6.32
CA LYS A 73 31.48 4.87 -5.84
C LYS A 73 31.24 6.03 -6.80
N TRP A 74 30.02 6.59 -6.78
CA TRP A 74 29.73 7.79 -7.56
C TRP A 74 30.70 8.94 -7.28
N ALA A 75 31.10 9.10 -6.01
CA ALA A 75 32.07 10.11 -5.58
C ALA A 75 33.44 9.98 -6.29
N ASP A 76 33.82 8.78 -6.72
CA ASP A 76 35.10 8.54 -7.40
C ASP A 76 35.10 8.99 -8.86
N VAL A 77 33.94 8.96 -9.51
CA VAL A 77 33.78 9.16 -10.96
C VAL A 77 33.02 10.43 -11.36
N SER A 78 32.47 11.15 -10.39
CA SER A 78 31.57 12.30 -10.62
C SER A 78 32.25 13.66 -10.69
N LYS A 79 33.59 13.73 -10.66
CA LYS A 79 34.31 15.01 -10.69
C LYS A 79 33.94 15.80 -11.94
N GLY A 80 33.26 16.94 -11.73
CA GLY A 80 32.83 17.84 -12.81
C GLY A 80 31.50 17.46 -13.48
N ALA A 81 30.77 16.46 -12.98
CA ALA A 81 29.49 16.03 -13.54
C ALA A 81 28.35 16.95 -13.08
N THR A 82 28.14 18.06 -13.79
CA THR A 82 27.10 19.07 -13.46
C THR A 82 25.87 19.02 -14.39
N ALA A 83 25.94 18.27 -15.49
CA ALA A 83 24.85 18.13 -16.44
C ALA A 83 23.96 16.92 -16.11
N GLU A 84 22.68 16.99 -16.46
CA GLU A 84 21.80 15.82 -16.43
C GLU A 84 22.15 14.84 -17.56
N PRO A 85 22.01 13.51 -17.35
CA PRO A 85 21.43 12.83 -16.19
C PRO A 85 22.41 12.57 -15.03
N TYR A 86 23.63 13.09 -15.10
CA TYR A 86 24.68 12.78 -14.14
C TYR A 86 24.48 13.44 -12.78
N GLN A 87 23.92 14.65 -12.78
CA GLN A 87 23.71 15.45 -11.58
C GLN A 87 22.73 14.79 -10.59
N THR A 88 21.59 14.26 -11.04
CA THR A 88 20.56 13.71 -10.15
C THR A 88 20.37 12.20 -10.31
N HIS A 89 20.13 11.73 -11.53
CA HIS A 89 19.78 10.34 -11.76
C HIS A 89 20.96 9.41 -11.46
N TRP A 90 22.14 9.65 -12.04
CA TRP A 90 23.30 8.80 -11.76
C TRP A 90 23.76 8.93 -10.32
N ALA A 91 23.77 10.15 -9.77
CA ALA A 91 24.14 10.37 -8.37
C ALA A 91 23.31 9.53 -7.38
N SER A 92 22.03 9.29 -7.67
CA SER A 92 21.13 8.52 -6.80
C SER A 92 21.13 7.00 -7.07
N THR A 93 21.66 6.54 -8.21
CA THR A 93 21.50 5.15 -8.68
C THR A 93 22.81 4.40 -8.92
N PHE A 94 23.91 5.12 -9.18
CA PHE A 94 25.19 4.57 -9.61
C PHE A 94 25.76 3.53 -8.64
N ASP A 95 25.79 3.86 -7.35
CA ASP A 95 26.26 2.94 -6.30
C ASP A 95 25.44 1.64 -6.27
N GLY A 96 24.14 1.75 -6.52
CA GLY A 96 23.24 0.61 -6.64
C GLY A 96 23.59 -0.24 -7.87
N TRP A 97 23.85 0.38 -9.02
CA TRP A 97 24.30 -0.34 -10.22
C TRP A 97 25.64 -1.06 -10.01
N VAL A 98 26.59 -0.46 -9.29
CA VAL A 98 27.84 -1.14 -8.92
C VAL A 98 27.56 -2.39 -8.08
N ALA A 99 26.68 -2.30 -7.09
CA ALA A 99 26.27 -3.45 -6.29
C ALA A 99 25.55 -4.53 -7.14
N ASP A 100 24.62 -4.11 -8.02
CA ASP A 100 23.90 -5.00 -8.94
C ASP A 100 24.88 -5.73 -9.89
N ARG A 101 25.91 -5.03 -10.37
CA ARG A 101 26.96 -5.61 -11.23
C ARG A 101 27.83 -6.59 -10.47
N LYS A 102 28.24 -6.27 -9.24
CA LYS A 102 29.01 -7.16 -8.35
C LYS A 102 28.24 -8.45 -8.08
N ARG A 103 26.92 -8.35 -7.89
CA ARG A 103 26.03 -9.48 -7.64
C ARG A 103 25.99 -10.50 -8.76
N LEU A 104 26.26 -10.13 -10.02
CA LEU A 104 26.34 -11.10 -11.13
C LEU A 104 27.41 -12.19 -10.89
N ASP A 105 28.50 -11.83 -10.22
CA ASP A 105 29.63 -12.71 -9.94
C ASP A 105 29.54 -13.37 -8.54
N GLU A 106 28.54 -13.03 -7.73
CA GLU A 106 28.33 -13.66 -6.42
C GLU A 106 28.03 -15.15 -6.57
N THR A 107 28.69 -15.96 -5.76
CA THR A 107 28.54 -17.42 -5.77
C THR A 107 27.72 -17.88 -4.57
N LYS A 108 26.65 -18.63 -4.80
CA LYS A 108 25.87 -19.33 -3.77
C LYS A 108 25.76 -20.80 -4.12
N GLY A 109 26.05 -21.69 -3.17
CA GLY A 109 26.03 -23.14 -3.41
C GLY A 109 27.00 -23.61 -4.51
N GLY A 110 28.08 -22.88 -4.75
CA GLY A 110 29.07 -23.20 -5.79
C GLY A 110 28.72 -22.75 -7.20
N GLN A 111 27.57 -22.09 -7.41
CA GLN A 111 27.16 -21.54 -8.71
C GLN A 111 27.08 -20.02 -8.65
N LYS A 112 27.50 -19.33 -9.73
CA LYS A 112 27.36 -17.88 -9.81
C LYS A 112 25.90 -17.50 -9.98
N TRP A 113 25.51 -16.32 -9.50
CA TRP A 113 24.14 -15.82 -9.68
C TRP A 113 23.75 -15.78 -11.16
N LEU A 114 24.68 -15.38 -12.04
CA LEU A 114 24.46 -15.33 -13.49
C LEU A 114 24.20 -16.72 -14.09
N ASP A 115 24.82 -17.77 -13.57
CA ASP A 115 24.60 -19.15 -14.04
C ASP A 115 23.19 -19.64 -13.68
N LEU A 116 22.70 -19.23 -12.51
CA LEU A 116 21.35 -19.54 -12.02
C LEU A 116 20.27 -18.69 -12.69
N ASN A 117 20.64 -17.51 -13.21
CA ASN A 117 19.73 -16.54 -13.82
C ASN A 117 20.31 -16.02 -15.15
N PRO A 118 20.46 -16.87 -16.18
CA PRO A 118 21.10 -16.48 -17.43
C PRO A 118 20.25 -15.43 -18.17
N PRO A 119 20.87 -14.37 -18.74
CA PRO A 119 20.16 -13.40 -19.56
C PRO A 119 19.75 -14.01 -20.90
N PRO A 120 18.82 -13.38 -21.64
CA PRO A 120 18.48 -13.79 -23.00
C PRO A 120 19.72 -13.92 -23.89
N LYS A 121 19.76 -14.99 -24.71
CA LYS A 121 20.94 -15.34 -25.50
C LYS A 121 21.15 -14.38 -26.67
N THR A 122 20.07 -13.97 -27.31
CA THR A 122 20.12 -13.09 -28.50
C THR A 122 20.17 -11.62 -28.09
N GLN A 123 20.76 -10.79 -28.95
CA GLN A 123 20.78 -9.33 -28.73
C GLN A 123 19.35 -8.76 -28.70
N LYS A 124 18.49 -9.16 -29.65
CA LYS A 124 17.07 -8.76 -29.67
C LYS A 124 16.33 -9.18 -28.39
N GLY A 125 16.62 -10.37 -27.87
CA GLY A 125 16.06 -10.83 -26.60
C GLY A 125 16.51 -9.97 -25.42
N ARG A 126 17.79 -9.58 -25.38
CA ARG A 126 18.33 -8.68 -24.35
C ARG A 126 17.73 -7.28 -24.42
N GLU A 127 17.58 -6.72 -25.63
CA GLU A 127 16.96 -5.41 -25.86
C GLU A 127 15.50 -5.42 -25.38
N ALA A 128 14.71 -6.43 -25.79
CA ALA A 128 13.31 -6.56 -25.38
C ALA A 128 13.16 -6.78 -23.85
N ALA A 129 14.04 -7.58 -23.24
CA ALA A 129 14.04 -7.78 -21.79
C ALA A 129 14.40 -6.49 -21.05
N THR A 130 15.43 -5.78 -21.51
CA THR A 130 15.91 -4.52 -20.91
C THR A 130 14.85 -3.43 -20.96
N GLU A 131 14.15 -3.27 -22.08
CA GLU A 131 13.05 -2.29 -22.21
C GLU A 131 11.97 -2.55 -21.15
N LYS A 132 11.52 -3.80 -21.05
CA LYS A 132 10.47 -4.19 -20.10
C LYS A 132 10.95 -4.08 -18.65
N LEU A 133 12.17 -4.53 -18.36
CA LEU A 133 12.77 -4.48 -17.03
C LEU A 133 12.96 -3.04 -16.55
N ASN A 134 13.50 -2.15 -17.38
CA ASN A 134 13.66 -0.74 -17.02
C ASN A 134 12.34 -0.09 -16.63
N LYS A 135 11.30 -0.23 -17.47
CA LYS A 135 9.97 0.35 -17.20
C LYS A 135 9.33 -0.23 -15.93
N THR A 136 9.44 -1.54 -15.74
CA THR A 136 8.87 -2.23 -14.57
C THR A 136 9.65 -1.92 -13.30
N LEU A 137 10.98 -1.83 -13.37
CA LEU A 137 11.84 -1.51 -12.23
C LEU A 137 11.62 -0.07 -11.75
N ASP A 138 11.50 0.91 -12.66
CA ASP A 138 11.14 2.29 -12.29
C ASP A 138 9.81 2.33 -11.51
N SER A 139 8.81 1.58 -11.99
CA SER A 139 7.52 1.46 -11.30
C SER A 139 7.63 0.81 -9.92
N ILE A 140 8.43 -0.26 -9.81
CA ILE A 140 8.71 -0.96 -8.54
C ILE A 140 9.38 -0.01 -7.54
N LEU A 141 10.42 0.72 -7.95
CA LEU A 141 11.17 1.60 -7.06
C LEU A 141 10.31 2.79 -6.56
N LYS A 142 9.47 3.36 -7.43
CA LYS A 142 8.50 4.41 -7.06
C LYS A 142 7.45 3.91 -6.06
N LEU A 143 6.94 2.68 -6.27
CA LEU A 143 6.01 2.05 -5.34
C LEU A 143 6.68 1.74 -4.01
N LYS A 144 7.91 1.22 -4.03
CA LYS A 144 8.69 0.95 -2.82
C LYS A 144 8.90 2.23 -2.00
N ALA A 145 9.32 3.32 -2.64
CA ALA A 145 9.52 4.59 -1.94
C ALA A 145 8.22 5.11 -1.31
N SER A 146 7.08 4.95 -2.00
CA SER A 146 5.76 5.33 -1.45
C SER A 146 5.32 4.42 -0.31
N TYR A 147 5.58 3.12 -0.44
CA TYR A 147 5.36 2.13 0.60
C TYR A 147 6.20 2.41 1.86
N ASP A 148 7.51 2.68 1.71
CA ASP A 148 8.42 2.93 2.85
C ASP A 148 7.98 4.18 3.65
N ARG A 149 7.50 5.22 2.95
CA ARG A 149 6.88 6.41 3.57
C ARG A 149 5.60 6.04 4.34
N ALA A 150 4.65 5.38 3.68
CA ALA A 150 3.40 4.96 4.31
C ALA A 150 3.66 4.05 5.53
N ARG A 151 4.60 3.12 5.41
CA ARG A 151 5.02 2.23 6.50
C ARG A 151 5.56 3.03 7.68
N THR A 152 6.36 4.06 7.45
CA THR A 152 6.85 4.94 8.53
C THR A 152 5.69 5.69 9.19
N GLU A 153 4.79 6.27 8.40
CA GLU A 153 3.63 7.01 8.92
C GLU A 153 2.73 6.12 9.78
N VAL A 154 2.37 4.94 9.28
CA VAL A 154 1.47 3.99 9.93
C VAL A 154 2.08 3.35 11.17
N MET A 155 3.33 2.91 11.10
CA MET A 155 3.96 2.14 12.18
C MET A 155 4.51 3.03 13.30
N THR A 156 4.83 4.29 13.00
CA THR A 156 5.56 5.16 13.94
C THR A 156 4.87 6.50 14.16
N THR A 157 4.57 7.25 13.09
CA THR A 157 4.08 8.63 13.20
C THR A 157 2.69 8.69 13.82
N PHE A 158 1.71 7.97 13.28
CA PHE A 158 0.34 8.02 13.81
C PHE A 158 0.22 7.44 15.22
N PRO A 159 0.82 6.28 15.57
CA PRO A 159 0.83 5.81 16.95
C PRO A 159 1.46 6.81 17.92
N ALA A 160 2.59 7.44 17.56
CA ALA A 160 3.24 8.45 18.40
C ALA A 160 2.34 9.68 18.62
N GLN A 161 1.71 10.17 17.55
CA GLN A 161 0.75 11.28 17.64
C GLN A 161 -0.48 10.91 18.48
N ALA A 162 -1.03 9.71 18.31
CA ALA A 162 -2.15 9.21 19.10
C ALA A 162 -1.78 9.12 20.59
N LYS A 163 -0.59 8.60 20.92
CA LYS A 163 -0.09 8.57 22.30
C LYS A 163 0.08 9.97 22.89
N SER A 164 0.58 10.93 22.11
CA SER A 164 0.67 12.33 22.53
C SER A 164 -0.72 12.92 22.82
N LYS A 165 -1.73 12.64 21.98
CA LYS A 165 -3.10 13.11 22.21
C LYS A 165 -3.72 12.49 23.46
N VAL A 166 -3.48 11.20 23.72
CA VAL A 166 -3.87 10.55 24.99
C VAL A 166 -3.21 11.24 26.18
N LEU A 167 -1.90 11.49 26.13
CA LEU A 167 -1.19 12.18 27.22
C LEU A 167 -1.79 13.57 27.48
N GLN A 168 -2.06 14.34 26.43
CA GLN A 168 -2.72 15.64 26.56
C GLN A 168 -4.16 15.54 27.09
N ALA A 169 -4.89 14.46 26.82
CA ALA A 169 -6.20 14.24 27.43
C ALA A 169 -6.08 13.98 28.94
N LEU A 170 -5.04 13.25 29.37
CA LEU A 170 -4.85 12.92 30.78
C LEU A 170 -4.39 14.13 31.61
N TYR A 171 -3.43 14.88 31.09
CA TYR A 171 -2.71 15.93 31.82
C TYR A 171 -3.04 17.35 31.39
N GLY A 172 -3.75 17.53 30.29
CA GLY A 172 -4.08 18.84 29.76
C GLY A 172 -3.33 19.15 28.47
N GLU A 173 -3.81 20.20 27.81
CA GLU A 173 -3.27 20.68 26.55
C GLU A 173 -1.76 20.94 26.61
N GLY A 174 -1.02 20.44 25.62
CA GLY A 174 0.42 20.66 25.52
C GLY A 174 1.29 19.74 26.38
N ALA A 175 0.69 18.84 27.17
CA ALA A 175 1.46 17.87 27.96
C ALA A 175 2.37 17.02 27.08
N THR A 176 3.67 17.02 27.42
CA THR A 176 4.72 16.17 26.83
C THR A 176 5.24 15.12 27.81
N GLU A 177 4.90 15.27 29.09
CA GLU A 177 5.27 14.36 30.19
C GLU A 177 4.04 14.00 31.02
N ALA A 178 4.16 12.95 31.82
CA ALA A 178 3.13 12.47 32.74
C ALA A 178 3.07 13.31 34.02
N LYS A 179 2.86 14.63 33.89
CA LYS A 179 2.89 15.63 34.97
C LYS A 179 1.79 16.67 34.79
N LEU A 180 1.50 17.38 35.87
CA LEU A 180 0.61 18.52 35.87
C LEU A 180 1.08 19.56 34.86
N THR A 181 0.15 19.99 34.00
CA THR A 181 0.33 21.11 33.09
C THR A 181 -0.43 22.30 33.67
N THR A 182 0.29 23.34 34.07
CA THR A 182 -0.26 24.53 34.73
C THR A 182 -1.44 25.11 33.96
N ASP A 183 -2.55 25.34 34.66
CA ASP A 183 -3.84 25.83 34.13
C ASP A 183 -4.49 24.98 33.03
N LYS A 184 -3.89 23.85 32.64
CA LYS A 184 -4.37 22.95 31.59
C LYS A 184 -4.79 21.59 32.11
N THR A 185 -4.21 21.10 33.21
CA THR A 185 -4.77 19.95 33.95
C THR A 185 -6.07 20.38 34.64
N ILE A 186 -5.99 21.49 35.36
CA ILE A 186 -7.10 22.11 36.08
C ILE A 186 -6.85 23.62 36.08
N ALA A 187 -7.85 24.41 35.69
CA ALA A 187 -7.75 25.87 35.70
C ALA A 187 -8.27 26.42 37.03
N HIS A 188 -7.83 27.62 37.41
CA HIS A 188 -8.33 28.33 38.60
C HIS A 188 -8.29 27.48 39.88
N ALA A 189 -7.18 26.78 40.11
CA ALA A 189 -6.99 25.86 41.23
C ALA A 189 -7.17 26.49 42.64
N SER A 190 -7.30 27.82 42.73
CA SER A 190 -7.62 28.55 43.96
C SER A 190 -9.04 28.32 44.47
N THR A 191 -10.02 28.04 43.60
CA THR A 191 -11.38 27.72 44.06
C THR A 191 -12.00 26.58 43.29
N TYR A 192 -12.63 25.66 44.02
CA TYR A 192 -13.31 24.50 43.44
C TYR A 192 -14.41 24.94 42.45
N ALA A 193 -15.23 25.93 42.82
CA ALA A 193 -16.33 26.39 41.97
C ALA A 193 -15.84 26.94 40.61
N SER A 194 -14.73 27.68 40.59
CA SER A 194 -14.14 28.15 39.33
C SER A 194 -13.50 27.02 38.55
N ALA A 195 -12.77 26.11 39.21
CA ALA A 195 -12.11 24.99 38.57
C ALA A 195 -13.09 23.98 37.97
N CYS A 196 -13.98 23.43 38.80
CA CYS A 196 -14.85 22.31 38.45
C CYS A 196 -16.24 22.75 38.00
N GLY A 197 -16.77 23.84 38.56
CA GLY A 197 -18.11 24.37 38.26
C GLY A 197 -18.18 25.21 36.99
N ALA A 198 -17.09 25.90 36.62
CA ALA A 198 -17.04 26.77 35.43
C ALA A 198 -16.05 26.27 34.35
N ASN A 199 -14.98 25.58 34.77
CA ASN A 199 -13.86 25.23 33.90
C ASN A 199 -13.56 23.74 33.80
N GLY A 200 -14.53 22.88 34.13
CA GLY A 200 -14.42 21.43 33.98
C GLY A 200 -14.06 20.95 32.57
N GLY A 201 -13.47 19.77 32.47
CA GLY A 201 -13.24 19.08 31.21
C GLY A 201 -11.90 19.36 30.54
N LEU A 202 -10.94 19.94 31.25
CA LEU A 202 -9.62 20.22 30.67
C LEU A 202 -8.75 18.97 30.57
N SER A 203 -8.80 18.09 31.57
CA SER A 203 -8.06 16.84 31.59
C SER A 203 -8.74 15.77 32.43
N VAL A 204 -8.42 14.49 32.19
CA VAL A 204 -8.95 13.37 32.99
C VAL A 204 -8.55 13.50 34.45
N TYR A 205 -7.29 13.82 34.75
CA TYR A 205 -6.86 13.98 36.15
C TYR A 205 -7.48 15.22 36.82
N GLY A 206 -7.69 16.32 36.08
CA GLY A 206 -8.45 17.47 36.60
C GLY A 206 -9.88 17.09 36.96
N ASP A 207 -10.54 16.32 36.11
CA ASP A 207 -11.92 15.88 36.36
C ASP A 207 -12.00 14.83 37.47
N ILE A 208 -11.02 13.93 37.59
CA ILE A 208 -10.87 13.04 38.76
C ILE A 208 -10.74 13.87 40.03
N MET A 209 -9.87 14.89 40.03
CA MET A 209 -9.72 15.78 41.18
C MET A 209 -11.06 16.40 41.56
N CYS A 210 -11.81 16.92 40.60
CA CYS A 210 -13.15 17.44 40.82
C CYS A 210 -14.08 16.39 41.48
N ILE A 211 -14.37 15.26 40.82
CA ILE A 211 -15.36 14.31 41.35
C ILE A 211 -14.93 13.59 42.64
N CYS A 212 -13.64 13.62 42.97
CA CYS A 212 -13.08 12.98 44.16
C CYS A 212 -12.72 13.95 45.29
N GLY A 213 -12.67 15.26 45.02
CA GLY A 213 -12.21 16.26 45.98
C GLY A 213 -13.27 16.77 46.93
N ASP A 214 -12.80 17.41 48.00
CA ASP A 214 -13.62 18.07 49.00
C ASP A 214 -12.90 19.36 49.43
N THR A 215 -13.62 20.48 49.46
CA THR A 215 -13.04 21.77 49.89
C THR A 215 -12.78 21.84 51.40
N SER A 216 -13.37 20.95 52.19
CA SER A 216 -13.20 20.90 53.63
C SER A 216 -11.97 20.13 54.10
N SER A 217 -11.34 19.34 53.20
CA SER A 217 -10.19 18.49 53.53
C SER A 217 -9.42 18.09 52.27
N ALA A 218 -8.08 18.14 52.33
CA ALA A 218 -7.24 17.55 51.29
C ALA A 218 -7.33 16.02 51.24
N ASN A 219 -7.75 15.36 52.33
CA ASN A 219 -7.99 13.93 52.35
C ASN A 219 -9.49 13.65 52.16
N SER A 220 -9.85 13.09 51.01
CA SER A 220 -11.24 12.85 50.63
C SER A 220 -11.51 11.37 50.34
N ALA A 221 -12.63 10.86 50.82
CA ALA A 221 -13.16 9.53 50.50
C ALA A 221 -14.42 9.61 49.60
N VAL A 222 -14.60 10.72 48.88
CA VAL A 222 -15.85 10.97 48.14
C VAL A 222 -16.08 9.96 47.02
N CYS A 223 -15.04 9.64 46.23
CA CYS A 223 -15.18 8.75 45.08
C CYS A 223 -14.63 7.32 45.30
N THR A 224 -14.04 7.04 46.47
CA THR A 224 -13.56 5.69 46.82
C THR A 224 -13.75 5.42 48.30
N ASN A 225 -13.73 4.15 48.72
CA ASN A 225 -13.85 3.77 50.12
C ASN A 225 -12.60 4.08 50.99
N THR A 226 -11.59 4.74 50.43
CA THR A 226 -10.36 5.12 51.14
C THR A 226 -9.96 6.56 50.81
N ASN A 227 -9.24 7.22 51.70
CA ASN A 227 -8.83 8.60 51.46
C ASN A 227 -7.87 8.72 50.27
N ILE A 228 -8.10 9.75 49.46
CA ILE A 228 -7.22 10.27 48.41
C ILE A 228 -6.73 11.65 48.88
N ASN A 229 -5.42 11.88 48.82
CA ASN A 229 -4.84 13.19 49.14
C ASN A 229 -4.86 14.09 47.91
N LEU A 230 -5.91 14.90 47.79
CA LEU A 230 -6.13 15.87 46.72
C LEU A 230 -6.05 17.28 47.29
N LYS A 231 -4.98 17.99 46.95
CA LYS A 231 -4.77 19.37 47.38
C LYS A 231 -5.73 20.33 46.66
N TRP A 232 -6.08 21.43 47.33
CA TRP A 232 -6.97 22.50 46.84
C TRP A 232 -6.41 23.87 47.25
N ASP A 233 -7.07 24.96 46.85
CA ASP A 233 -6.70 26.34 47.19
C ASP A 233 -5.28 26.70 46.75
N SER A 234 -5.03 26.53 45.44
CA SER A 234 -3.74 26.81 44.78
C SER A 234 -2.58 25.88 45.17
N ALA A 235 -2.82 24.87 46.01
CA ALA A 235 -1.82 23.87 46.39
C ALA A 235 -1.76 22.66 45.44
N VAL A 236 -2.49 22.68 44.32
CA VAL A 236 -2.53 21.56 43.36
C VAL A 236 -1.15 21.37 42.70
N ASP A 237 -0.60 20.17 42.83
CA ASP A 237 0.68 19.78 42.24
C ASP A 237 0.66 18.31 41.78
N ASP A 238 1.81 17.82 41.30
CA ASP A 238 1.97 16.43 40.84
C ASP A 238 1.61 15.38 41.90
N THR A 239 1.65 15.70 43.19
CA THR A 239 1.31 14.75 44.25
C THR A 239 -0.20 14.46 44.30
N SER A 240 -1.05 15.42 43.94
CA SER A 240 -2.49 15.20 43.78
C SER A 240 -2.77 14.21 42.65
N ILE A 241 -2.04 14.35 41.53
CA ILE A 241 -2.15 13.41 40.40
C ILE A 241 -1.66 12.02 40.82
N ALA A 242 -0.51 11.93 41.50
CA ALA A 242 0.02 10.66 41.98
C ALA A 242 -0.95 9.96 42.95
N ALA A 243 -1.59 10.72 43.84
CA ALA A 243 -2.60 10.20 44.76
C ALA A 243 -3.84 9.69 44.02
N ALA A 244 -4.33 10.43 43.02
CA ALA A 244 -5.44 10.01 42.16
C ALA A 244 -5.11 8.72 41.39
N LYS A 245 -3.93 8.68 40.73
CA LYS A 245 -3.43 7.49 40.02
C LYS A 245 -3.38 6.26 40.90
N ALA A 246 -2.87 6.38 42.12
CA ALA A 246 -2.74 5.26 43.05
C ALA A 246 -4.08 4.59 43.39
N LYS A 247 -5.20 5.28 43.17
CA LYS A 247 -6.56 4.77 43.39
C LYS A 247 -7.19 4.17 42.14
N CYS A 248 -6.63 4.42 40.97
CA CYS A 248 -6.98 3.69 39.75
C CYS A 248 -6.30 2.33 39.78
N THR A 249 -7.03 1.31 40.21
CA THR A 249 -6.54 -0.08 40.28
C THR A 249 -6.59 -0.80 38.95
N ILE A 250 -7.31 -0.23 37.97
CA ILE A 250 -7.38 -0.75 36.60
C ILE A 250 -6.01 -0.60 35.95
N LYS A 251 -5.40 -1.73 35.62
CA LYS A 251 -4.17 -1.79 34.83
C LYS A 251 -4.49 -2.47 33.51
N THR A 252 -4.40 -1.73 32.40
CA THR A 252 -4.48 -2.35 31.07
C THR A 252 -3.07 -2.51 30.51
N LYS A 253 -2.74 -3.74 30.09
CA LYS A 253 -1.50 -4.02 29.35
C LYS A 253 -1.74 -4.18 27.85
N THR A 254 -3.01 -4.23 27.43
CA THR A 254 -3.37 -4.44 26.04
C THR A 254 -3.22 -3.12 25.29
N PRO A 255 -2.56 -3.11 24.11
CA PRO A 255 -2.54 -1.94 23.25
C PRO A 255 -3.96 -1.47 22.90
N TYR A 256 -4.20 -0.16 22.90
CA TYR A 256 -5.51 0.39 22.55
C TYR A 256 -5.64 0.62 21.05
N THR A 257 -6.85 0.43 20.53
CA THR A 257 -7.23 0.72 19.14
C THR A 257 -8.18 1.92 19.08
N ALA A 258 -8.49 2.41 17.89
CA ALA A 258 -9.54 3.41 17.70
C ALA A 258 -10.86 2.97 18.35
N LYS A 259 -11.29 1.72 18.11
CA LYS A 259 -12.48 1.13 18.71
C LYS A 259 -12.45 1.14 20.23
N THR A 260 -11.31 0.82 20.84
CA THR A 260 -11.16 0.90 22.31
C THR A 260 -11.42 2.31 22.81
N LEU A 261 -10.81 3.32 22.16
CA LEU A 261 -10.95 4.72 22.56
C LEU A 261 -12.39 5.24 22.39
N LEU A 262 -13.04 4.91 21.26
CA LEU A 262 -14.44 5.29 21.01
C LEU A 262 -15.41 4.63 22.01
N ASN A 263 -15.17 3.36 22.37
CA ASN A 263 -15.96 2.68 23.39
C ASN A 263 -15.81 3.32 24.77
N LEU A 264 -14.61 3.79 25.13
CA LEU A 264 -14.40 4.54 26.37
C LEU A 264 -15.18 5.86 26.36
N ILE A 265 -15.14 6.60 25.24
CA ILE A 265 -15.90 7.84 25.07
C ILE A 265 -17.40 7.58 25.22
N ALA A 266 -17.94 6.54 24.57
CA ALA A 266 -19.35 6.18 24.67
C ALA A 266 -19.73 5.76 26.10
N THR A 267 -18.87 4.98 26.76
CA THR A 267 -19.06 4.56 28.16
C THR A 267 -19.18 5.76 29.08
N LEU A 268 -18.26 6.72 29.00
CA LEU A 268 -18.31 7.93 29.81
C LEU A 268 -19.50 8.81 29.44
N SER A 269 -19.80 8.96 28.15
CA SER A 269 -20.92 9.78 27.68
C SER A 269 -22.24 9.29 28.27
N SER A 270 -22.40 7.98 28.45
CA SER A 270 -23.59 7.39 29.11
C SER A 270 -23.71 7.72 30.61
N ARG A 271 -22.62 8.19 31.24
CA ARG A 271 -22.56 8.57 32.66
C ARG A 271 -22.91 10.03 32.91
N LEU A 272 -22.89 10.86 31.87
CA LEU A 272 -23.24 12.26 31.95
C LEU A 272 -24.65 12.39 32.51
N ARG A 273 -24.76 13.19 33.58
CA ARG A 273 -26.04 13.51 34.21
C ARG A 273 -26.49 14.87 33.75
N HIS A 274 -27.82 15.04 33.75
CA HIS A 274 -28.47 16.28 33.39
C HIS A 274 -29.48 16.67 34.45
N GLU A 275 -29.49 17.94 34.83
CA GLU A 275 -30.49 18.50 35.72
C GLU A 275 -30.90 19.90 35.26
N ALA A 276 -32.12 20.33 35.61
CA ALA A 276 -32.50 21.71 35.40
C ALA A 276 -31.67 22.61 36.33
N LYS A 277 -31.20 23.76 35.83
CA LYS A 277 -30.60 24.84 36.62
C LYS A 277 -31.11 26.17 36.10
N ALA A 278 -32.00 26.79 36.88
CA ALA A 278 -32.85 27.87 36.40
C ALA A 278 -33.50 27.50 35.05
N ASN A 279 -33.26 28.26 33.98
CA ASN A 279 -33.84 28.04 32.65
C ASN A 279 -32.91 27.26 31.70
N ALA A 280 -31.86 26.62 32.20
CA ALA A 280 -30.88 25.88 31.40
C ALA A 280 -30.72 24.44 31.87
N LEU A 281 -30.31 23.56 30.95
CA LEU A 281 -29.90 22.20 31.27
C LEU A 281 -28.45 22.21 31.75
N GLN A 282 -28.20 21.76 32.98
CA GLN A 282 -26.85 21.56 33.51
C GLN A 282 -26.39 20.12 33.24
N THR A 283 -25.25 19.96 32.56
CA THR A 283 -24.63 18.65 32.28
C THR A 283 -23.39 18.46 33.14
N TYR A 284 -23.23 17.29 33.79
CA TYR A 284 -22.16 17.08 34.76
C TYR A 284 -21.78 15.60 34.99
N LEU A 285 -20.63 15.37 35.64
CA LEU A 285 -20.28 14.12 36.33
C LEU A 285 -20.12 14.39 37.84
N GLY A 286 -20.16 13.32 38.64
CA GLY A 286 -20.15 13.39 40.10
C GLY A 286 -21.50 13.82 40.68
N LYS A 287 -21.49 14.45 41.84
CA LYS A 287 -22.70 14.82 42.58
C LYS A 287 -22.78 16.33 42.75
N THR A 288 -23.92 16.91 42.38
CA THR A 288 -24.25 18.30 42.69
C THR A 288 -25.04 18.38 43.98
N SER A 289 -25.01 19.54 44.65
CA SER A 289 -25.88 19.85 45.77
C SER A 289 -26.52 21.21 45.53
N ALA A 290 -27.85 21.30 45.62
CA ALA A 290 -28.61 22.50 45.24
C ALA A 290 -28.20 23.07 43.85
N GLN A 291 -27.94 22.19 42.87
CA GLN A 291 -27.47 22.52 41.51
C GLN A 291 -26.09 23.22 41.46
N ARG A 292 -25.33 23.19 42.56
CA ARG A 292 -23.99 23.76 42.69
C ARG A 292 -22.92 22.69 42.59
N CYS A 293 -21.73 23.16 42.22
CA CYS A 293 -20.53 22.36 42.07
C CYS A 293 -19.35 23.10 42.70
N ASP A 294 -19.39 23.22 44.03
CA ASP A 294 -18.44 24.00 44.82
C ASP A 294 -17.61 23.14 45.79
N GLY A 295 -17.77 21.81 45.75
CA GLY A 295 -16.96 20.86 46.51
C GLY A 295 -17.25 20.88 48.02
N GLY A 296 -18.30 21.56 48.48
CA GLY A 296 -18.79 21.53 49.85
C GLY A 296 -20.05 20.68 49.99
N GLY A 297 -20.31 20.12 51.18
CA GLY A 297 -21.62 19.55 51.53
C GLY A 297 -22.15 18.49 50.55
N ASN A 298 -21.27 17.64 50.03
CA ASN A 298 -21.52 16.63 49.00
C ASN A 298 -21.67 17.10 47.54
N ALA A 299 -21.14 18.27 47.19
CA ALA A 299 -21.13 18.81 45.82
C ALA A 299 -19.81 18.53 45.04
N ALA A 300 -19.33 17.29 45.07
CA ALA A 300 -18.13 16.88 44.33
C ALA A 300 -18.49 16.46 42.90
N CYS A 301 -18.31 17.37 41.96
CA CYS A 301 -18.70 17.21 40.58
C CYS A 301 -17.79 17.97 39.63
N VAL A 302 -18.02 17.79 38.33
CA VAL A 302 -17.47 18.61 37.24
C VAL A 302 -18.59 18.97 36.27
N ILE A 303 -18.69 20.25 35.90
CA ILE A 303 -19.75 20.78 35.03
C ILE A 303 -19.25 20.92 33.58
N TYR A 304 -20.03 20.41 32.64
CA TYR A 304 -19.76 20.42 31.20
C TYR A 304 -20.74 21.23 30.37
N THR A 305 -21.73 21.90 30.98
CA THR A 305 -22.82 22.59 30.29
C THR A 305 -22.39 23.46 29.10
N LYS A 306 -21.24 24.15 29.19
CA LYS A 306 -20.73 25.03 28.13
C LYS A 306 -20.40 24.32 26.81
N TYR A 307 -20.23 22.99 26.85
CA TYR A 307 -19.96 22.11 25.72
C TYR A 307 -21.25 21.57 25.06
N PHE A 308 -22.42 21.77 25.69
CA PHE A 308 -23.72 21.29 25.20
C PHE A 308 -24.61 22.44 24.70
N ASN A 309 -24.04 23.60 24.40
CA ASN A 309 -24.80 24.73 23.90
C ASN A 309 -25.26 24.50 22.45
N ALA A 310 -26.55 24.22 22.27
CA ALA A 310 -27.18 23.94 20.97
C ALA A 310 -27.13 25.12 19.98
N ALA A 311 -26.78 26.34 20.43
CA ALA A 311 -26.57 27.48 19.54
C ALA A 311 -25.21 27.46 18.81
N LYS A 312 -24.35 26.47 19.10
CA LYS A 312 -23.07 26.27 18.41
C LYS A 312 -23.19 25.16 17.35
N ASP A 313 -22.50 25.33 16.23
CA ASP A 313 -22.40 24.33 15.16
C ASP A 313 -21.77 23.00 15.64
N THR A 314 -21.02 23.06 16.75
CA THR A 314 -20.46 21.89 17.44
C THR A 314 -20.89 21.91 18.90
N ALA A 315 -21.59 20.86 19.32
CA ALA A 315 -22.04 20.65 20.69
C ALA A 315 -22.03 19.15 21.01
N GLY A 316 -21.88 18.82 22.29
CA GLY A 316 -21.91 17.45 22.79
C GLY A 316 -20.62 17.02 23.49
N ALA A 317 -20.59 15.78 23.95
CA ALA A 317 -19.50 15.23 24.76
C ALA A 317 -18.13 15.33 24.06
N GLU A 318 -18.07 15.13 22.74
CA GLU A 318 -16.82 15.24 21.97
C GLU A 318 -16.20 16.64 21.94
N THR A 319 -16.96 17.67 22.32
CA THR A 319 -16.44 19.04 22.46
C THR A 319 -15.82 19.32 23.83
N ILE A 320 -15.94 18.39 24.79
CA ILE A 320 -15.20 18.43 26.06
C ILE A 320 -13.70 18.26 25.72
N PRO A 321 -12.80 19.18 26.14
CA PRO A 321 -11.43 19.24 25.67
C PRO A 321 -10.62 17.95 25.75
N TRP A 322 -10.71 17.21 26.87
CA TRP A 322 -9.98 15.95 26.97
C TRP A 322 -10.62 14.82 26.15
N ILE A 323 -11.96 14.78 26.04
CA ILE A 323 -12.67 13.81 25.21
C ILE A 323 -12.33 14.04 23.72
N SER A 324 -12.32 15.29 23.27
CA SER A 324 -11.91 15.68 21.92
C SER A 324 -10.51 15.17 21.58
N ARG A 325 -9.59 15.18 22.54
CA ARG A 325 -8.22 14.65 22.37
C ARG A 325 -8.21 13.13 22.25
N ILE A 326 -9.03 12.42 23.02
CA ILE A 326 -9.18 10.97 22.84
C ILE A 326 -9.82 10.64 21.48
N ALA A 327 -10.82 11.40 21.04
CA ALA A 327 -11.42 11.24 19.72
C ALA A 327 -10.40 11.51 18.59
N ALA A 328 -9.56 12.54 18.75
CA ALA A 328 -8.46 12.80 17.82
C ALA A 328 -7.42 11.67 17.79
N ALA A 329 -7.11 11.07 18.95
CA ALA A 329 -6.26 9.89 19.02
C ALA A 329 -6.88 8.70 18.29
N ALA A 330 -8.19 8.46 18.45
CA ALA A 330 -8.91 7.41 17.72
C ALA A 330 -8.84 7.64 16.21
N LYS A 331 -9.11 8.86 15.74
CA LYS A 331 -9.04 9.23 14.32
C LYS A 331 -7.65 9.00 13.70
N LEU A 332 -6.58 9.29 14.44
CA LEU A 332 -5.20 9.01 13.98
C LEU A 332 -4.97 7.51 13.79
N LEU A 333 -5.54 6.66 14.65
CA LEU A 333 -5.44 5.20 14.52
C LEU A 333 -6.30 4.66 13.38
N GLU A 334 -7.50 5.22 13.14
CA GLU A 334 -8.31 4.87 11.95
C GLU A 334 -7.60 5.25 10.65
N GLN A 335 -6.93 6.42 10.63
CA GLN A 335 -6.10 6.84 9.50
C GLN A 335 -4.93 5.89 9.27
N ALA A 336 -4.29 5.42 10.34
CA ALA A 336 -3.22 4.43 10.25
C ALA A 336 -3.73 3.10 9.66
N GLU A 337 -4.89 2.62 10.09
CA GLU A 337 -5.52 1.39 9.56
C GLU A 337 -5.88 1.52 8.07
N ALA A 338 -6.46 2.66 7.66
CA ALA A 338 -6.76 2.93 6.25
C ALA A 338 -5.49 2.98 5.39
N GLN A 339 -4.45 3.68 5.84
CA GLN A 339 -3.18 3.76 5.12
C GLN A 339 -2.42 2.43 5.09
N ALA A 340 -2.57 1.57 6.11
CA ALA A 340 -2.03 0.21 6.08
C ALA A 340 -2.63 -0.61 4.92
N GLY A 341 -3.94 -0.46 4.67
CA GLY A 341 -4.62 -1.07 3.53
C GLY A 341 -4.01 -0.65 2.19
N GLU A 342 -3.74 0.64 2.02
CA GLU A 342 -3.08 1.19 0.83
C GLU A 342 -1.63 0.71 0.69
N ALA A 343 -0.86 0.66 1.80
CA ALA A 343 0.49 0.11 1.80
C ALA A 343 0.52 -1.36 1.35
N ASN A 344 -0.39 -2.18 1.86
CA ASN A 344 -0.52 -3.57 1.44
C ASN A 344 -0.94 -3.70 -0.04
N SER A 345 -1.75 -2.77 -0.56
CA SER A 345 -2.07 -2.68 -1.99
C SER A 345 -0.84 -2.36 -2.84
N MET A 346 0.00 -1.41 -2.40
CA MET A 346 1.28 -1.09 -3.05
C MET A 346 2.24 -2.29 -3.05
N ARG A 347 2.30 -3.04 -1.94
CA ARG A 347 3.08 -4.29 -1.84
C ARG A 347 2.60 -5.33 -2.86
N ARG A 348 1.30 -5.63 -2.94
CA ARG A 348 0.73 -6.57 -3.94
C ARG A 348 0.99 -6.14 -5.39
N LYS A 349 0.91 -4.84 -5.66
CA LYS A 349 1.23 -4.29 -7.00
C LYS A 349 2.71 -4.48 -7.32
N THR A 350 3.59 -4.28 -6.34
CA THR A 350 5.03 -4.51 -6.46
C THR A 350 5.32 -5.98 -6.79
N GLU A 351 4.65 -6.93 -6.13
CA GLU A 351 4.80 -8.36 -6.44
C GLU A 351 4.37 -8.72 -7.86
N THR A 352 3.22 -8.22 -8.30
CA THR A 352 2.77 -8.41 -9.69
C THR A 352 3.80 -7.90 -10.69
N LEU A 353 4.38 -6.72 -10.42
CA LEU A 353 5.43 -6.15 -11.26
C LEU A 353 6.72 -6.99 -11.25
N ILE A 354 7.12 -7.52 -10.09
CA ILE A 354 8.25 -8.45 -9.98
C ILE A 354 8.02 -9.69 -10.84
N GLN A 355 6.83 -10.31 -10.77
CA GLN A 355 6.54 -11.49 -11.60
C GLN A 355 6.57 -11.18 -13.10
N ASN A 356 6.02 -10.03 -13.50
CA ASN A 356 6.06 -9.56 -14.89
C ASN A 356 7.49 -9.32 -15.38
N ALA A 357 8.34 -8.74 -14.53
CA ALA A 357 9.76 -8.53 -14.82
C ALA A 357 10.51 -9.86 -14.97
N LYS A 358 10.32 -10.81 -14.03
CA LYS A 358 10.93 -12.15 -14.11
C LYS A 358 10.47 -12.91 -15.36
N ALA A 359 9.20 -12.80 -15.74
CA ALA A 359 8.66 -13.44 -16.94
C ALA A 359 9.27 -12.85 -18.22
N ALA A 360 9.43 -11.52 -18.29
CA ALA A 360 10.07 -10.86 -19.42
C ALA A 360 11.54 -11.27 -19.58
N TYR A 361 12.28 -11.34 -18.48
CA TYR A 361 13.68 -11.78 -18.46
C TYR A 361 13.84 -13.25 -18.93
N LYS A 362 12.91 -14.12 -18.56
CA LYS A 362 12.91 -15.55 -18.93
C LYS A 362 12.26 -15.84 -20.29
N SER A 363 11.77 -14.83 -20.99
CA SER A 363 11.05 -15.01 -22.25
C SER A 363 11.97 -15.52 -23.35
N LYS A 364 11.58 -16.64 -23.97
CA LYS A 364 12.27 -17.23 -25.12
C LYS A 364 11.72 -16.77 -26.47
N ARG A 365 10.80 -15.79 -26.48
CA ARG A 365 10.15 -15.30 -27.71
C ARG A 365 11.13 -14.77 -28.76
N TYR A 366 12.35 -14.43 -28.36
CA TYR A 366 13.40 -13.93 -29.25
C TYR A 366 14.62 -14.88 -29.32
N ASP A 367 14.49 -16.11 -28.81
CA ASP A 367 15.51 -17.16 -28.90
C ASP A 367 15.40 -17.91 -30.24
N PHE A 368 15.43 -17.16 -31.34
CA PHE A 368 15.61 -17.74 -32.66
C PHE A 368 17.07 -17.53 -33.05
N GLU A 369 17.79 -18.63 -33.28
CA GLU A 369 19.07 -18.55 -33.96
C GLU A 369 18.81 -17.97 -35.35
N ALA A 370 19.58 -16.95 -35.76
CA ALA A 370 19.62 -16.60 -37.16
C ALA A 370 19.96 -17.90 -37.90
N ALA A 371 19.11 -18.31 -38.84
CA ALA A 371 19.44 -19.42 -39.72
C ALA A 371 20.87 -19.19 -40.22
N PRO A 372 21.75 -20.21 -40.21
CA PRO A 372 23.11 -20.03 -40.69
C PRO A 372 23.00 -19.39 -42.06
N ASN A 373 23.76 -18.30 -42.29
CA ASN A 373 23.84 -17.65 -43.59
C ASN A 373 23.99 -18.76 -44.64
N MET A 374 22.90 -19.10 -45.33
CA MET A 374 23.01 -19.79 -46.59
C MET A 374 23.67 -18.75 -47.49
N GLY A 375 24.99 -18.88 -47.62
CA GLY A 375 25.69 -18.37 -48.80
C GLY A 375 24.89 -18.78 -50.04
N PRO A 376 25.00 -18.01 -51.14
CA PRO A 376 24.07 -18.07 -52.27
C PRO A 376 23.69 -19.51 -52.60
N GLN A 377 22.40 -19.81 -52.43
CA GLN A 377 21.78 -21.11 -52.68
C GLN A 377 22.27 -21.63 -54.03
N THR A 378 23.15 -22.63 -54.02
CA THR A 378 23.35 -23.48 -55.19
C THR A 378 22.06 -24.29 -55.34
N GLU A 379 21.27 -23.93 -56.35
CA GLU A 379 20.15 -24.73 -56.82
C GLU A 379 20.58 -26.20 -56.97
N THR A 380 19.83 -27.10 -56.34
CA THR A 380 19.93 -28.53 -56.55
C THR A 380 19.66 -28.81 -58.04
N LYS A 381 20.71 -29.26 -58.74
CA LYS A 381 20.78 -29.42 -60.20
C LYS A 381 19.80 -30.42 -60.81
N ASP A 382 19.06 -31.20 -60.03
CA ASP A 382 18.43 -32.43 -60.55
C ASP A 382 17.00 -32.23 -61.10
N SER A 383 16.19 -31.33 -60.53
CA SER A 383 14.83 -31.08 -61.04
C SER A 383 14.80 -30.20 -62.31
N ARG A 384 15.84 -29.39 -62.54
CA ARG A 384 15.99 -28.62 -63.79
C ARG A 384 16.47 -29.45 -64.97
N THR A 385 17.17 -30.56 -64.75
CA THR A 385 17.71 -31.38 -65.85
C THR A 385 16.63 -32.14 -66.60
N LEU A 386 15.62 -32.68 -65.92
CA LEU A 386 14.57 -33.48 -66.56
C LEU A 386 13.57 -32.60 -67.35
N ALA A 387 13.18 -31.45 -66.79
CA ALA A 387 12.33 -30.47 -67.47
C ALA A 387 13.01 -29.91 -68.75
N ASN A 388 14.29 -29.53 -68.66
CA ASN A 388 15.07 -29.07 -69.82
C ASN A 388 15.32 -30.18 -70.87
N LYS A 389 15.29 -31.46 -70.49
CA LYS A 389 15.48 -32.59 -71.41
C LYS A 389 14.22 -32.85 -72.23
N CYS A 390 13.02 -32.80 -71.63
CA CYS A 390 11.76 -32.94 -72.36
C CYS A 390 11.45 -31.73 -73.28
N GLU A 391 11.87 -30.53 -72.91
CA GLU A 391 11.63 -29.30 -73.69
C GLU A 391 12.51 -29.16 -74.95
N LYS A 392 13.61 -29.91 -75.08
CA LYS A 392 14.54 -29.80 -76.23
C LYS A 392 14.23 -30.74 -77.40
N HIS A 393 13.25 -31.63 -77.28
CA HIS A 393 12.92 -32.64 -78.30
C HIS A 393 11.53 -32.41 -78.90
N HIS A 394 11.34 -31.33 -79.68
CA HIS A 394 10.11 -31.12 -80.44
C HIS A 394 10.25 -31.66 -81.86
N ALA A 395 9.64 -32.82 -82.18
CA ALA A 395 9.37 -33.18 -83.59
C ALA A 395 8.38 -34.35 -83.81
N SER A 396 8.23 -35.32 -82.90
CA SER A 396 7.30 -36.45 -83.10
C SER A 396 7.06 -37.25 -81.80
N PRO A 397 5.98 -38.08 -81.73
CA PRO A 397 5.69 -38.95 -80.58
C PRO A 397 6.83 -39.93 -80.23
N ASP A 398 7.57 -40.40 -81.23
CA ASP A 398 8.67 -41.36 -81.06
C ASP A 398 9.88 -40.74 -80.35
N ASN A 399 10.14 -39.44 -80.58
CA ASN A 399 11.24 -38.73 -79.94
C ASN A 399 10.96 -38.42 -78.46
N CYS A 400 9.69 -38.19 -78.08
CA CYS A 400 9.33 -37.98 -76.67
C CYS A 400 9.47 -39.27 -75.86
N THR A 401 9.05 -40.40 -76.43
CA THR A 401 9.09 -41.71 -75.77
C THR A 401 10.54 -42.16 -75.50
N LYS A 402 11.46 -41.92 -76.44
CA LYS A 402 12.91 -42.17 -76.25
C LYS A 402 13.56 -41.29 -75.19
N ALA A 403 13.00 -40.12 -74.91
CA ALA A 403 13.47 -39.21 -73.88
C ALA A 403 12.84 -39.46 -72.50
N GLU A 404 12.05 -40.53 -72.36
CA GLU A 404 11.29 -40.89 -71.14
C GLU A 404 10.23 -39.85 -70.73
N CYS A 405 9.69 -39.13 -71.72
CA CYS A 405 8.66 -38.10 -71.57
C CYS A 405 7.34 -38.56 -72.21
N ASP A 406 6.20 -38.05 -71.76
CA ASP A 406 4.88 -38.22 -72.40
C ASP A 406 4.66 -37.18 -73.50
N TYR A 407 4.04 -37.59 -74.61
CA TYR A 407 3.70 -36.69 -75.70
C TYR A 407 2.26 -36.17 -75.56
N ASP A 408 2.13 -34.85 -75.48
CA ASP A 408 0.87 -34.14 -75.53
C ASP A 408 0.45 -34.00 -77.00
N THR A 409 -0.51 -34.83 -77.42
CA THR A 409 -1.02 -34.88 -78.79
C THR A 409 -1.80 -33.64 -79.20
N GLU A 410 -2.37 -32.91 -78.25
CA GLU A 410 -3.18 -31.71 -78.49
C GLU A 410 -2.29 -30.48 -78.74
N ASN A 411 -1.19 -30.36 -77.99
CA ASN A 411 -0.25 -29.25 -78.10
C ASN A 411 1.01 -29.57 -78.90
N LYS A 412 1.19 -30.82 -79.35
CA LYS A 412 2.35 -31.35 -80.07
C LYS A 412 3.69 -31.13 -79.34
N LYS A 413 3.73 -31.38 -78.02
CA LYS A 413 4.91 -31.16 -77.15
C LYS A 413 5.16 -32.34 -76.22
N CYS A 414 6.42 -32.60 -75.84
CA CYS A 414 6.75 -33.58 -74.81
C CYS A 414 6.67 -32.96 -73.40
N LYS A 415 6.20 -33.73 -72.41
CA LYS A 415 6.15 -33.37 -70.98
C LYS A 415 6.70 -34.53 -70.12
N PRO A 416 7.25 -34.27 -68.93
CA PRO A 416 7.69 -35.35 -68.03
C PRO A 416 6.53 -36.28 -67.66
N LYS A 417 6.79 -37.59 -67.58
CA LYS A 417 5.79 -38.60 -67.17
C LYS A 417 5.36 -38.41 -65.72
N PRO A 418 4.05 -38.47 -65.41
CA PRO A 418 3.59 -38.49 -64.03
C PRO A 418 3.51 -39.94 -63.47
N GLY A 419 4.28 -40.23 -62.42
CA GLY A 419 4.19 -41.46 -61.59
C GLY A 419 5.58 -42.04 -61.27
N SER A 420 5.83 -42.81 -60.20
CA SER A 420 4.97 -43.48 -59.22
C SER A 420 5.87 -44.08 -58.12
N GLU A 421 5.39 -44.19 -56.89
CA GLU A 421 5.68 -45.36 -56.05
C GLU A 421 4.55 -45.57 -55.02
N SER A 422 4.42 -46.82 -54.60
CA SER A 422 3.18 -47.56 -54.34
C SER A 422 2.52 -47.33 -52.97
N THR A 423 1.20 -47.54 -52.95
CA THR A 423 0.31 -47.67 -51.79
C THR A 423 0.60 -48.89 -50.90
N ALA A 424 0.57 -48.70 -49.58
CA ALA A 424 0.14 -49.69 -48.60
C ALA A 424 -0.68 -48.99 -47.50
N ALA A 425 -1.84 -49.55 -47.18
CA ALA A 425 -2.92 -48.95 -46.39
C ALA A 425 -2.74 -49.10 -44.86
N GLY A 426 -3.31 -48.15 -44.08
CA GLY A 426 -3.51 -48.29 -42.63
C GLY A 426 -3.89 -47.01 -41.86
N ALA A 427 -5.19 -46.71 -41.81
CA ALA A 427 -5.96 -45.99 -40.76
C ALA A 427 -5.51 -44.61 -40.18
N GLN A 428 -6.28 -43.60 -40.61
CA GLN A 428 -6.90 -42.45 -39.91
C GLN A 428 -6.12 -41.43 -39.04
N ASP A 429 -6.15 -40.22 -39.62
CA ASP A 429 -6.45 -38.89 -39.09
C ASP A 429 -5.39 -38.11 -38.30
N GLN A 430 -4.78 -37.22 -39.08
CA GLN A 430 -3.75 -36.24 -38.79
C GLN A 430 -4.28 -35.03 -38.02
N ALA A 431 -3.44 -34.50 -37.13
CA ALA A 431 -3.27 -33.06 -36.96
C ALA A 431 -1.76 -32.78 -36.82
N GLY A 432 -1.15 -32.47 -37.97
CA GLY A 432 0.18 -31.88 -38.09
C GLY A 432 0.05 -30.37 -38.26
N GLY A 433 1.09 -29.65 -37.83
CA GLY A 433 1.14 -28.20 -37.77
C GLY A 433 1.63 -27.49 -39.04
N ALA A 434 1.60 -26.16 -38.90
CA ALA A 434 2.37 -25.10 -39.58
C ALA A 434 2.13 -24.84 -41.09
N ASP A 435 1.39 -23.74 -41.30
CA ASP A 435 1.73 -22.58 -42.15
C ASP A 435 2.01 -22.79 -43.64
N THR A 436 0.95 -22.68 -44.45
CA THR A 436 0.77 -21.59 -45.42
C THR A 436 -0.69 -21.65 -45.90
N GLY A 437 -1.48 -20.59 -45.72
CA GLY A 437 -2.73 -20.42 -46.47
C GLY A 437 -3.97 -20.12 -45.66
N THR A 438 -4.78 -19.23 -46.24
CA THR A 438 -6.19 -18.95 -45.92
C THR A 438 -6.44 -18.43 -44.50
N SER A 439 -6.46 -17.10 -44.36
CA SER A 439 -7.02 -16.41 -43.20
C SER A 439 -8.42 -16.95 -42.90
N THR A 440 -8.61 -17.55 -41.72
CA THR A 440 -9.91 -18.00 -41.21
C THR A 440 -10.53 -16.90 -40.33
N GLY A 441 -11.87 -16.76 -40.38
CA GLY A 441 -12.60 -15.70 -39.69
C GLY A 441 -12.72 -14.38 -40.50
N CYS A 442 -13.11 -13.28 -39.84
CA CYS A 442 -13.42 -12.00 -40.50
C CYS A 442 -12.26 -11.39 -41.29
N ALA A 443 -11.02 -11.69 -40.89
CA ALA A 443 -9.81 -11.25 -41.58
C ALA A 443 -9.72 -11.75 -43.03
N ARG A 444 -10.49 -12.79 -43.42
CA ARG A 444 -10.55 -13.29 -44.81
C ARG A 444 -11.12 -12.28 -45.80
N HIS A 445 -11.95 -11.36 -45.31
CA HIS A 445 -12.55 -10.31 -46.14
C HIS A 445 -11.58 -9.16 -46.38
N GLY A 446 -10.55 -9.01 -45.53
CA GLY A 446 -9.52 -7.98 -45.67
C GLY A 446 -10.12 -6.58 -45.80
N ASN A 447 -9.94 -5.97 -46.97
CA ASN A 447 -10.44 -4.63 -47.29
C ASN A 447 -11.80 -4.63 -48.06
N ASP A 448 -12.46 -5.78 -48.22
CA ASP A 448 -13.77 -5.89 -48.86
C ASP A 448 -14.89 -5.71 -47.83
N LYS A 449 -15.41 -4.48 -47.75
CA LYS A 449 -16.48 -4.09 -46.84
C LYS A 449 -17.78 -4.86 -47.09
N THR A 450 -18.14 -5.06 -48.35
CA THR A 450 -19.40 -5.71 -48.72
C THR A 450 -19.37 -7.18 -48.33
N ALA A 451 -18.23 -7.86 -48.55
CA ALA A 451 -18.06 -9.24 -48.11
C ALA A 451 -18.09 -9.38 -46.58
N CYS A 452 -17.47 -8.43 -45.86
CA CYS A 452 -17.49 -8.38 -44.40
C CYS A 452 -18.89 -8.19 -43.80
N GLU A 453 -19.65 -7.21 -44.29
CA GLU A 453 -20.98 -6.86 -43.76
C GLU A 453 -22.08 -7.88 -44.13
N ASN A 454 -21.81 -8.71 -45.14
CA ASN A 454 -22.69 -9.80 -45.57
C ASN A 454 -22.31 -11.15 -44.96
N ASP A 455 -21.22 -11.26 -44.19
CA ASP A 455 -20.85 -12.48 -43.49
C ASP A 455 -21.76 -12.69 -42.27
N LYS A 456 -22.85 -13.43 -42.51
CA LYS A 456 -23.87 -13.80 -41.51
C LYS A 456 -23.89 -15.31 -41.31
N ALA A 457 -24.10 -15.71 -40.06
CA ALA A 457 -24.47 -17.07 -39.72
C ALA A 457 -25.88 -17.04 -39.12
N GLY A 458 -26.88 -17.44 -39.92
CA GLY A 458 -28.30 -17.27 -39.59
C GLY A 458 -28.68 -15.79 -39.49
N ASP A 459 -29.46 -15.43 -38.47
CA ASP A 459 -29.95 -14.05 -38.29
C ASP A 459 -28.95 -13.09 -37.60
N LYS A 460 -27.73 -13.56 -37.31
CA LYS A 460 -26.69 -12.76 -36.62
C LYS A 460 -25.50 -12.46 -37.53
N GLN A 461 -25.03 -11.21 -37.47
CA GLN A 461 -23.82 -10.78 -38.16
C GLN A 461 -22.60 -11.46 -37.52
N ASN A 462 -21.81 -12.15 -38.34
CA ASN A 462 -20.62 -12.86 -37.91
C ASN A 462 -19.39 -11.94 -37.91
N CYS A 463 -19.37 -10.95 -38.80
CA CYS A 463 -18.29 -9.97 -38.94
C CYS A 463 -18.81 -8.53 -38.98
N ALA A 464 -17.96 -7.57 -38.59
CA ALA A 464 -18.33 -6.16 -38.54
C ALA A 464 -17.16 -5.27 -38.99
N TRP A 465 -17.46 -4.36 -39.92
CA TRP A 465 -16.49 -3.42 -40.48
C TRP A 465 -16.14 -2.31 -39.48
N ARG A 466 -14.84 -2.04 -39.28
CA ARG A 466 -14.39 -1.00 -38.34
C ARG A 466 -13.53 0.05 -39.05
N LYS A 467 -13.84 1.31 -38.76
CA LYS A 467 -12.97 2.46 -39.07
C LYS A 467 -12.21 2.83 -37.80
N TRP A 468 -10.89 2.85 -37.84
CA TRP A 468 -10.05 3.28 -36.72
C TRP A 468 -9.69 4.75 -36.89
N LYS A 469 -9.92 5.57 -35.85
CA LYS A 469 -9.36 6.90 -35.71
C LYS A 469 -8.59 6.93 -34.41
N ASP A 470 -7.27 6.84 -34.48
CA ASP A 470 -6.42 7.12 -33.33
C ASP A 470 -5.54 8.34 -33.67
N ASN A 471 -5.48 9.27 -32.73
CA ASN A 471 -4.72 10.52 -32.82
C ASN A 471 -3.26 10.26 -33.26
N GLU A 472 -2.79 11.16 -34.12
CA GLU A 472 -1.45 11.31 -34.72
C GLU A 472 -1.23 10.61 -36.09
N ASP A 473 -1.34 11.42 -37.15
CA ASP A 473 -0.70 11.34 -38.48
C ASP A 473 -0.59 9.99 -39.23
N GLU A 474 -1.60 9.12 -39.15
CA GLU A 474 -1.81 8.06 -40.15
C GLU A 474 -3.17 8.18 -40.87
N THR A 475 -3.16 7.97 -42.19
CA THR A 475 -4.37 7.90 -43.03
C THR A 475 -5.34 6.82 -42.54
N GLU A 476 -6.64 7.15 -42.47
CA GLU A 476 -7.74 6.26 -42.03
C GLU A 476 -7.63 4.86 -42.68
N LYS A 477 -7.39 3.82 -41.87
CA LYS A 477 -7.37 2.42 -42.32
C LYS A 477 -8.67 1.74 -41.93
N GLU A 478 -9.43 1.29 -42.92
CA GLU A 478 -10.66 0.52 -42.75
C GLU A 478 -10.41 -0.97 -42.99
N LYS A 479 -10.89 -1.84 -42.09
CA LYS A 479 -10.80 -3.30 -42.24
C LYS A 479 -11.97 -4.03 -41.59
N CYS A 480 -12.21 -5.24 -42.10
CA CYS A 480 -12.90 -6.32 -41.40
C CYS A 480 -11.90 -7.06 -40.48
#